data_AF-A0A8B6G227-F1
#
_entry.id   AF-A0A8B6G227-F1
#
_cell.length_a   1.000
_cell.length_b   1.000
_cell.length_c   1.000
_cell.angle_alpha   90.00
_cell.angle_beta   90.00
_cell.angle_gamma   90.00
#
_symmetry.space_group_name_H-M   'P 1'
#
loop_
_entity.id
_entity.type
_entity.pdbx_description
1 polymer ?
#
loop_
_entity_poly.entity_id
_entity_poly.type
_entity_poly.pdbx_seq_one_letter_code
_entity_poly.pdbx_strand_id
1 'polypeptide(L)'
;MEHEQIKLCVHHREFDPGVPITENIDKYMNKSWKVVIIMSNDFARSDWCQWECDYVQERRRRQGKDACVLMMLKAIDAYHMTSGIRSLLHTTPYLRYKKGIGEALFWQAVVNTLRRPLSVPPMAI
;
A
#
# COMPACT_ATOMS: atom_id res chain seq x y z
N MET A 1 -13.43 6.97 -0.28
CA MET A 1 -12.86 6.19 0.85
C MET A 1 -13.38 6.71 2.19
N GLU A 2 -13.24 7.99 2.53
CA GLU A 2 -13.82 8.54 3.78
C GLU A 2 -15.36 8.48 3.80
N HIS A 3 -16.01 8.76 2.66
CA HIS A 3 -17.46 8.56 2.47
C HIS A 3 -17.91 7.09 2.54
N GLU A 4 -16.98 6.13 2.58
CA GLU A 4 -17.26 4.68 2.67
C GLU A 4 -17.07 4.13 4.09
N GLN A 5 -16.94 5.03 5.09
CA GLN A 5 -16.63 4.72 6.50
C GLN A 5 -15.28 4.02 6.72
N ILE A 6 -14.35 4.15 5.78
CA ILE A 6 -12.98 3.66 5.91
C ILE A 6 -12.13 4.77 6.53
N LYS A 7 -11.57 4.52 7.72
CA LYS A 7 -10.58 5.42 8.34
C LYS A 7 -9.24 5.25 7.63
N LEU A 8 -8.70 6.36 7.13
CA LEU A 8 -7.40 6.39 6.45
C LEU A 8 -6.36 6.95 7.40
N CYS A 9 -5.26 6.22 7.57
CA CYS A 9 -4.04 6.81 8.10
C CYS A 9 -3.20 7.29 6.92
N VAL A 10 -2.84 8.57 6.92
CA VAL A 10 -1.97 9.13 5.89
C VAL A 10 -0.72 9.70 6.54
N HIS A 11 0.42 9.14 6.17
CA HIS A 11 1.73 9.45 6.72
C HIS A 11 2.04 10.96 6.78
N HIS A 12 1.62 11.78 5.81
CA HIS A 12 1.90 13.23 5.87
C HIS A 12 0.97 14.06 6.77
N ARG A 13 -0.11 13.50 7.34
CA ARG A 13 -1.13 14.26 8.09
C ARG A 13 -1.17 13.97 9.58
N GLU A 14 -0.72 12.79 10.01
CA GLU A 14 -0.98 12.27 11.36
C GLU A 14 0.29 12.10 12.21
N PHE A 15 1.43 12.62 11.73
CA PHE A 15 2.70 12.48 12.44
C PHE A 15 2.81 13.43 13.62
N ASP A 16 3.19 12.85 14.76
CA ASP A 16 3.50 13.61 15.96
C ASP A 16 4.78 14.44 15.70
N PRO A 17 4.74 15.78 15.84
CA PRO A 17 5.92 16.62 15.67
C PRO A 17 7.01 16.21 16.66
N GLY A 18 8.24 16.01 16.16
CA GLY A 18 9.39 15.63 17.00
C GLY A 18 9.63 14.11 17.15
N VAL A 19 8.76 13.27 16.59
CA VAL A 19 8.97 11.82 16.49
C VAL A 19 9.51 11.48 15.10
N PRO A 20 10.55 10.61 14.97
CA PRO A 20 11.06 10.20 13.66
C PRO A 20 9.94 9.69 12.74
N ILE A 21 10.02 10.03 11.45
CA ILE A 21 9.01 9.64 10.45
C ILE A 21 8.81 8.12 10.45
N THR A 22 9.90 7.34 10.53
CA THR A 22 9.85 5.88 10.65
C THR A 22 9.01 5.39 11.82
N GLU A 23 9.15 6.00 12.99
CA GLU A 23 8.41 5.62 14.21
C GLU A 23 6.93 5.98 14.11
N ASN A 24 6.63 7.15 13.54
CA ASN A 24 5.24 7.51 13.27
C ASN A 24 4.61 6.55 12.26
N ILE A 25 5.31 6.22 11.17
CA ILE A 25 4.78 5.25 10.19
C ILE A 25 4.55 3.90 10.86
N ASP A 26 5.51 3.37 11.62
CA ASP A 26 5.35 2.09 12.33
C ASP A 26 4.16 2.12 13.30
N LYS A 27 4.00 3.19 14.08
CA LYS A 27 2.91 3.34 15.06
C LYS A 27 1.53 3.24 14.41
N TYR A 28 1.32 3.92 13.29
CA TYR A 28 0.00 3.96 12.65
C TYR A 28 -0.22 2.80 11.67
N MET A 29 0.84 2.32 11.02
CA MET A 29 0.73 1.16 10.14
C MET A 29 0.43 -0.10 10.95
N ASN A 30 1.04 -0.29 12.12
CA ASN A 30 0.76 -1.44 12.99
C ASN A 30 -0.70 -1.45 13.51
N LYS A 31 -1.33 -0.28 13.64
CA LYS A 31 -2.75 -0.14 14.02
C LYS A 31 -3.71 -0.21 12.84
N SER A 32 -3.21 -0.01 11.63
CA SER A 32 -4.03 -0.07 10.41
C SER A 32 -4.44 -1.50 10.14
N TRP A 33 -5.67 -1.71 9.65
CA TRP A 33 -6.12 -3.04 9.25
C TRP A 33 -5.42 -3.48 7.96
N LYS A 34 -5.35 -2.60 6.97
CA LYS A 34 -4.65 -2.83 5.70
C LYS A 34 -3.78 -1.63 5.35
N VAL A 35 -2.75 -1.90 4.56
CA VAL A 35 -1.88 -0.88 4.00
C VAL A 35 -2.20 -0.69 2.53
N VAL A 36 -2.31 0.56 2.10
CA VAL A 36 -2.45 0.90 0.67
C VAL A 36 -1.17 1.55 0.19
N ILE A 37 -0.52 0.98 -0.82
CA ILE A 37 0.58 1.66 -1.52
C ILE A 37 0.06 2.24 -2.83
N ILE A 38 0.37 3.51 -3.07
CA ILE A 38 0.09 4.20 -4.33
C ILE A 38 1.38 4.28 -5.15
N MET A 39 1.51 3.37 -6.12
CA MET A 39 2.64 3.28 -7.03
C MET A 39 2.56 4.38 -8.10
N SER A 40 3.62 5.18 -8.20
CA SER A 40 3.81 6.26 -9.14
C SER A 40 5.31 6.58 -9.27
N ASN A 41 5.70 7.41 -10.24
CA ASN A 41 7.08 7.92 -10.31
C ASN A 41 7.47 8.74 -9.08
N ASP A 42 6.52 9.45 -8.45
CA ASP A 42 6.81 10.22 -7.23
C ASP A 42 7.10 9.29 -6.04
N PHE A 43 6.33 8.20 -5.91
CA PHE A 43 6.64 7.12 -4.97
C PHE A 43 8.03 6.55 -5.24
N ALA A 44 8.33 6.21 -6.50
CA ALA A 44 9.59 5.58 -6.87
C ALA A 44 10.83 6.46 -6.67
N ARG A 45 10.65 7.77 -6.62
CA ARG A 45 11.71 8.77 -6.37
C ARG A 45 11.82 9.19 -4.91
N SER A 46 10.88 8.79 -4.06
CA SER A 46 10.89 9.12 -2.63
C SER A 46 12.05 8.43 -1.94
N ASP A 47 12.72 9.13 -1.02
CA ASP A 47 13.75 8.55 -0.15
C ASP A 47 13.20 7.40 0.72
N TRP A 48 11.88 7.34 0.90
CA TRP A 48 11.19 6.32 1.69
C TRP A 48 10.82 5.07 0.88
N CYS A 49 10.91 5.11 -0.44
CA CYS A 49 10.37 4.07 -1.33
C CYS A 49 10.86 2.67 -0.95
N GLN A 50 12.15 2.53 -0.67
CA GLN A 50 12.76 1.23 -0.34
C GLN A 50 12.21 0.70 0.98
N TRP A 51 12.18 1.55 2.02
CA TRP A 51 11.63 1.20 3.33
C TRP A 51 10.15 0.83 3.24
N GLU A 52 9.34 1.57 2.47
CA GLU A 52 7.93 1.26 2.25
C GLU A 52 7.74 -0.09 1.53
N CYS A 53 8.62 -0.41 0.58
CA CYS A 53 8.60 -1.71 -0.10
C CYS A 53 8.88 -2.86 0.86
N ASP A 54 9.91 -2.72 1.70
CA ASP A 54 10.34 -3.74 2.65
C ASP A 54 9.27 -3.95 3.73
N TYR A 55 8.68 -2.86 4.24
CA TYR A 55 7.58 -2.90 5.21
C TYR A 55 6.39 -3.70 4.66
N VAL A 56 5.98 -3.45 3.42
CA VAL A 56 4.83 -4.15 2.83
C VAL A 56 5.12 -5.62 2.56
N GLN A 57 6.33 -5.97 2.15
CA GLN A 57 6.71 -7.38 2.00
C GLN A 57 6.62 -8.10 3.35
N GLU A 58 7.17 -7.51 4.41
CA GLU A 58 7.14 -8.09 5.75
C GLU A 58 5.72 -8.20 6.30
N ARG A 59 4.90 -7.17 6.09
CA ARG A 59 3.50 -7.18 6.51
C ARG A 59 2.72 -8.28 5.81
N ARG A 60 2.89 -8.45 4.49
CA ARG A 60 2.26 -9.55 3.74
C ARG A 60 2.73 -10.92 4.21
N ARG A 61 4.00 -11.04 4.60
CA ARG A 61 4.55 -12.27 5.16
C ARG A 61 3.91 -12.61 6.51
N ARG A 62 3.72 -11.62 7.39
CA ARG A 62 3.15 -11.81 8.73
C ARG A 62 1.63 -11.93 8.77
N GLN A 63 0.92 -11.15 7.96
CA GLN A 63 -0.54 -10.96 8.06
C GLN A 63 -1.30 -11.42 6.81
N GLY A 64 -0.60 -12.02 5.84
CA GLY A 64 -1.19 -12.54 4.62
C GLY A 64 -1.28 -11.51 3.49
N LYS A 65 -1.56 -11.99 2.28
CA LYS A 65 -1.54 -11.17 1.05
C LYS A 65 -2.57 -10.05 1.06
N ASP A 66 -3.71 -10.25 1.73
CA ASP A 66 -4.81 -9.29 1.83
C ASP A 66 -4.54 -8.13 2.81
N ALA A 67 -3.41 -8.17 3.54
CA ALA A 67 -2.98 -7.09 4.45
C ALA A 67 -2.48 -5.85 3.73
N CYS A 68 -2.21 -5.95 2.42
CA CYS A 68 -1.71 -4.85 1.60
C CYS A 68 -2.47 -4.77 0.26
N VAL A 69 -2.78 -3.56 -0.17
CA VAL A 69 -3.40 -3.24 -1.46
C VAL A 69 -2.44 -2.39 -2.26
N LEU A 70 -2.06 -2.88 -3.45
CA LEU A 70 -1.18 -2.15 -4.35
C LEU A 70 -2.02 -1.44 -5.42
N MET A 71 -1.90 -0.11 -5.51
CA MET A 71 -2.60 0.71 -6.50
C MET A 71 -1.58 1.35 -7.44
N MET A 72 -1.67 1.05 -8.74
CA MET A 72 -0.85 1.65 -9.78
C MET A 72 -1.55 2.88 -10.34
N LEU A 73 -1.13 4.07 -9.93
CA LEU A 73 -1.71 5.33 -10.39
C LEU A 73 -1.25 5.67 -11.82
N LYS A 74 0.04 5.52 -12.07
CA LYS A 74 0.70 5.67 -13.38
C LYS A 74 1.83 4.66 -13.48
N ALA A 75 2.17 4.21 -14.69
CA ALA A 75 3.32 3.35 -14.89
C ALA A 75 4.60 4.03 -14.36
N ILE A 76 5.45 3.24 -13.72
CA ILE A 76 6.76 3.69 -13.21
C ILE A 76 7.77 3.53 -14.35
N ASP A 77 8.54 4.58 -14.62
CA ASP A 77 9.55 4.55 -15.66
C ASP A 77 10.67 3.57 -15.29
N ALA A 78 11.23 2.89 -16.28
CA ALA A 78 12.27 1.88 -16.04
C ALA A 78 13.48 2.43 -15.26
N TYR A 79 13.79 3.73 -15.44
CA TYR A 79 14.85 4.42 -14.71
C TYR A 79 14.59 4.54 -13.20
N HIS A 80 13.32 4.57 -12.78
CA HIS A 80 12.91 4.62 -11.38
C HIS A 80 12.57 3.24 -10.80
N MET A 81 12.79 2.16 -11.55
CA MET A 81 12.44 0.80 -11.15
C MET A 81 13.48 0.19 -10.20
N THR A 82 13.32 0.40 -8.90
CA THR A 82 14.17 -0.23 -7.87
C THR A 82 13.89 -1.74 -7.75
N SER A 83 14.79 -2.47 -7.10
CA SER A 83 14.61 -3.91 -6.80
C SER A 83 13.39 -4.15 -5.92
N GLY A 84 13.14 -3.29 -4.93
CA GLY A 84 11.96 -3.34 -4.06
C GLY A 84 10.65 -3.18 -4.83
N ILE A 85 10.57 -2.18 -5.72
CA ILE A 85 9.41 -1.97 -6.60
C ILE A 85 9.20 -3.19 -7.50
N ARG A 86 10.27 -3.67 -8.14
CA ARG A 86 10.20 -4.84 -9.04
C ARG A 86 9.70 -6.08 -8.31
N SER A 87 10.21 -6.34 -7.11
CA SER A 87 9.79 -7.46 -6.26
C SER A 87 8.31 -7.35 -5.90
N LEU A 88 7.85 -6.18 -5.48
CA LEU A 88 6.44 -5.95 -5.17
C LEU A 88 5.55 -6.19 -6.38
N LEU A 89 5.89 -5.62 -7.55
CA LEU A 89 5.09 -5.77 -8.76
C LEU A 89 5.04 -7.21 -9.28
N HIS A 90 6.10 -7.98 -9.07
CA HIS A 90 6.14 -9.40 -9.45
C HIS A 90 5.34 -10.30 -8.51
N THR A 91 5.33 -9.98 -7.21
CA THR A 91 4.75 -10.85 -6.16
C THR A 91 3.37 -10.41 -5.69
N THR A 92 2.85 -9.28 -6.19
CA THR A 92 1.64 -8.64 -5.68
C THR A 92 0.70 -8.24 -6.82
N PRO A 93 -0.57 -8.70 -6.82
CA PRO A 93 -1.56 -8.15 -7.73
C PRO A 93 -1.81 -6.68 -7.39
N TYR A 94 -1.96 -5.84 -8.41
CA TYR A 94 -2.21 -4.42 -8.24
C TYR A 94 -3.42 -3.95 -9.04
N LEU A 95 -4.15 -2.98 -8.50
CA LEU A 95 -5.24 -2.30 -9.18
C LEU A 95 -4.66 -1.15 -9.99
N ARG A 96 -4.87 -1.14 -11.31
CA ARG A 96 -4.40 -0.06 -12.18
C ARG A 96 -5.48 1.00 -12.35
N TYR A 97 -5.16 2.24 -12.00
CA TYR A 97 -6.06 3.37 -12.19
C TYR A 97 -6.32 3.60 -13.69
N LYS A 98 -7.60 3.81 -14.02
CA LYS A 98 -8.05 4.15 -15.37
C LYS A 98 -9.03 5.29 -15.27
N LYS A 99 -8.71 6.41 -15.93
CA LYS A 99 -9.60 7.58 -16.03
C LYS A 99 -10.76 7.31 -16.99
N GLY A 100 -11.91 7.95 -16.77
CA GLY A 100 -13.09 7.83 -17.63
C GLY A 100 -13.97 6.65 -17.22
N ILE A 101 -14.46 5.87 -18.19
CA ILE A 101 -15.46 4.81 -17.96
C ILE A 101 -14.99 3.78 -16.90
N GLY A 102 -13.69 3.54 -16.77
CA GLY A 102 -13.12 2.60 -15.80
C GLY A 102 -12.97 3.13 -14.37
N GLU A 103 -13.21 4.41 -14.13
CA GLU A 103 -12.88 5.05 -12.84
C GLU A 103 -13.78 4.57 -11.71
N ALA A 104 -15.09 4.46 -11.96
CA ALA A 104 -16.04 3.95 -10.97
C ALA A 104 -15.72 2.49 -10.59
N LEU A 105 -15.42 1.64 -11.58
CA LEU A 105 -15.05 0.24 -11.38
C LEU A 105 -13.73 0.11 -10.60
N PHE A 106 -12.77 1.00 -10.86
CA PHE A 106 -11.52 1.04 -10.09
C PHE A 106 -11.79 1.32 -8.62
N TRP A 107 -12.55 2.37 -8.30
CA TRP A 107 -12.86 2.70 -6.90
C TRP A 107 -13.69 1.62 -6.21
N GLN A 108 -14.63 1.00 -6.92
CA GLN A 108 -15.38 -0.14 -6.40
C GLN A 108 -14.46 -1.33 -6.09
N ALA A 109 -13.50 -1.64 -6.97
CA ALA A 109 -12.51 -2.69 -6.73
C ALA A 109 -11.60 -2.37 -5.53
N VAL A 110 -11.21 -1.11 -5.35
CA VAL A 110 -10.43 -0.66 -4.19
C VAL A 110 -11.23 -0.88 -2.90
N VAL A 111 -12.47 -0.40 -2.83
CA VAL A 111 -13.33 -0.54 -1.65
C VAL A 111 -13.60 -2.01 -1.33
N ASN A 112 -13.90 -2.83 -2.34
CA ASN A 112 -14.11 -4.27 -2.18
C ASN A 112 -12.84 -4.95 -1.63
N THR A 113 -11.66 -4.61 -2.14
CA THR A 113 -10.40 -5.15 -1.64
C THR A 113 -10.13 -4.72 -0.21
N LEU A 114 -10.41 -3.47 0.15
CA LEU A 114 -10.23 -2.95 1.50
C LEU A 114 -11.15 -3.62 2.53
N ARG A 115 -12.38 -3.96 2.14
CA ARG A 115 -13.37 -4.63 3.00
C ARG A 115 -13.14 -6.13 3.18
N ARG A 116 -12.32 -6.77 2.32
CA ARG A 116 -12.02 -8.20 2.47
C ARG A 116 -11.32 -8.48 3.82
N PRO A 117 -11.70 -9.54 4.55
CA PRO A 117 -10.94 -9.99 5.72
C PRO A 117 -9.47 -10.26 5.36
N LEU A 118 -8.59 -10.23 6.36
CA LEU A 118 -7.21 -10.69 6.16
C LEU A 118 -7.25 -12.21 5.97
N SER A 119 -6.58 -12.71 4.93
CA SER A 119 -6.28 -14.13 4.82
C SER A 119 -5.46 -14.57 6.04
N VAL A 120 -5.92 -15.58 6.76
CA VAL A 120 -5.11 -16.19 7.84
C VAL A 120 -3.81 -16.71 7.20
N PRO A 121 -2.62 -16.32 7.68
CA PRO A 121 -1.37 -16.93 7.22
C PRO A 121 -1.47 -18.44 7.45
N PRO A 122 -1.01 -19.30 6.53
CA PRO A 122 -0.89 -20.71 6.83
C PRO A 122 -0.01 -20.85 8.08
N MET A 123 -0.55 -21.42 9.15
CA MET A 123 0.28 -21.80 10.29
C MET A 123 1.32 -22.77 9.75
N ALA A 124 2.60 -22.44 9.91
CA ALA A 124 3.65 -23.42 9.74
C ALA A 124 3.40 -24.51 10.80
N ILE A 125 2.98 -25.69 10.34
CA ILE A 125 2.94 -26.93 11.14
C ILE A 125 4.34 -27.52 11.11
#